data_AF-A0A7S2I1Z9-F1
#
_entry.id   AF-A0A7S2I1Z9-F1
#
_cell.length_a   1.000
_cell.length_b   1.000
_cell.length_c   1.000
_cell.angle_alpha   90.00
_cell.angle_beta   90.00
_cell.angle_gamma   90.00
#
_symmetry.space_group_name_H-M   'P 1'
#
loop_
_entity.id
_entity.type
_entity.pdbx_description
1 polymer ?
#
loop_
_entity_poly.entity_id
_entity_poly.type
_entity_poly.pdbx_seq_one_letter_code
_entity_poly.pdbx_strand_id
1 'polypeptide(L)'
;VIGPLIDERAVAKVEAHVQDALEKGAKLVTGGKRVPALGANFYSPTLLVEATPSMRIFDEETFGPVAALFRFQAEEEVVRMANDTPYGLAAYMYSSDLG
;
A
#
# COMPACT_ATOMS: atom_id res chain seq x y z
N VAL A 1 13.65 -3.42 -13.02
CA VAL A 1 12.53 -2.49 -13.26
C VAL A 1 11.25 -3.31 -13.20
N ILE A 2 10.20 -2.86 -12.50
CA ILE A 2 8.89 -3.52 -12.53
C ILE A 2 8.14 -3.07 -13.80
N GLY A 3 7.40 -3.97 -14.44
CA GLY A 3 6.62 -3.67 -15.65
C GLY A 3 5.54 -2.58 -15.42
N PRO A 4 4.90 -2.10 -16.50
CA PRO A 4 3.86 -1.07 -16.40
C PRO A 4 2.58 -1.62 -15.78
N LEU A 5 1.73 -0.71 -15.32
CA LEU A 5 0.33 -0.99 -15.02
C LEU A 5 -0.46 -1.19 -16.32
N ILE A 6 -1.63 -1.82 -16.21
CA ILE A 6 -2.43 -2.22 -17.38
C ILE A 6 -2.90 -1.03 -18.23
N ASP A 7 -3.29 0.07 -17.59
CA ASP A 7 -3.79 1.28 -18.25
C ASP A 7 -3.59 2.54 -17.38
N GLU A 8 -3.95 3.69 -17.95
CA GLU A 8 -3.89 4.99 -17.28
C GLU A 8 -4.81 5.09 -16.05
N ARG A 9 -5.93 4.36 -16.02
CA ARG A 9 -6.86 4.36 -14.88
C ARG A 9 -6.22 3.69 -13.67
N ALA A 10 -5.47 2.60 -13.90
CA ALA A 10 -4.70 1.94 -12.86
C ALA A 10 -3.61 2.87 -12.29
N VAL A 11 -2.90 3.62 -13.15
CA VAL A 11 -1.92 4.64 -12.70
C VAL A 11 -2.60 5.71 -11.85
N ALA A 12 -3.71 6.27 -12.33
CA ALA A 12 -4.44 7.31 -11.61
C ALA A 12 -4.98 6.82 -10.25
N LYS A 13 -5.44 5.57 -10.15
CA LYS A 13 -5.88 4.96 -8.89
C LYS A 13 -4.73 4.84 -7.90
N VAL A 14 -3.59 4.33 -8.35
CA VAL A 14 -2.36 4.23 -7.54
C VAL A 14 -1.94 5.61 -7.04
N GLU A 15 -1.92 6.61 -7.91
CA GLU A 15 -1.63 8.00 -7.51
C GLU A 15 -2.62 8.52 -6.48
N ALA A 16 -3.92 8.29 -6.66
CA ALA A 16 -4.93 8.75 -5.71
C ALA A 16 -4.75 8.13 -4.32
N HIS A 17 -4.42 6.83 -4.23
CA HIS A 17 -4.15 6.17 -2.94
C HIS A 17 -2.89 6.73 -2.28
N VAL A 18 -1.82 6.95 -3.05
CA VAL A 18 -0.58 7.52 -2.55
C VAL A 18 -0.82 8.95 -2.05
N GLN A 19 -1.52 9.79 -2.82
CA GLN A 19 -1.83 11.17 -2.40
C GLN A 19 -2.72 11.21 -1.15
N ASP A 20 -3.79 10.40 -1.09
CA ASP A 20 -4.65 10.31 0.09
C ASP A 20 -3.86 9.93 1.35
N ALA A 21 -2.94 8.98 1.24
CA ALA A 21 -2.08 8.58 2.34
C ALA A 21 -1.16 9.74 2.79
N LEU A 22 -0.53 10.44 1.85
CA LEU A 22 0.36 11.58 2.15
C LEU A 22 -0.41 12.75 2.79
N GLU A 23 -1.59 13.08 2.27
CA GLU A 23 -2.47 14.11 2.82
C GLU A 23 -2.92 13.80 4.25
N LYS A 24 -3.05 12.51 4.58
CA LYS A 24 -3.42 12.02 5.91
C LYS A 24 -2.22 11.72 6.82
N GLY A 25 -1.01 12.09 6.40
CA GLY A 25 0.19 12.07 7.25
C GLY A 25 1.10 10.86 7.09
N ALA A 26 0.88 9.98 6.10
CA ALA A 26 1.87 8.98 5.74
C ALA A 26 3.15 9.66 5.24
N LYS A 27 4.29 8.96 5.40
CA LYS A 27 5.59 9.41 4.90
C LYS A 27 6.02 8.55 3.73
N LEU A 28 6.43 9.20 2.64
CA LEU A 28 7.04 8.56 1.48
C LEU A 28 8.51 8.23 1.76
N VAL A 29 8.87 6.95 1.73
CA VAL A 29 10.27 6.52 1.86
C VAL A 29 10.95 6.44 0.50
N THR A 30 10.24 5.94 -0.51
CA THR A 30 10.73 5.86 -1.89
C THR A 30 9.58 5.84 -2.88
N GLY A 31 9.85 6.18 -4.13
CA GLY A 31 8.90 6.11 -5.23
C GLY A 31 7.90 7.26 -5.25
N GLY A 32 6.61 6.93 -5.27
CA GLY A 32 5.49 7.88 -5.24
C GLY A 32 5.26 8.68 -6.52
N LYS A 33 5.77 8.22 -7.67
CA LYS A 33 5.68 8.97 -8.93
C LYS A 33 5.62 8.09 -10.17
N ARG A 34 5.04 8.64 -11.23
CA ARG A 34 5.13 8.09 -12.59
C ARG A 34 6.59 8.07 -13.07
N VAL A 35 6.88 7.18 -14.02
CA VAL A 35 8.20 7.07 -14.65
C VAL A 35 8.08 7.23 -16.18
N PRO A 36 7.87 8.46 -16.70
CA PRO A 36 7.60 8.70 -18.13
C PRO A 36 8.71 8.21 -19.07
N ALA A 37 9.96 8.18 -18.59
CA ALA A 37 11.11 7.67 -19.34
C ALA A 37 10.97 6.18 -19.72
N LEU A 38 10.11 5.42 -19.03
CA LEU A 38 9.83 4.01 -19.32
C LEU A 38 8.51 3.81 -20.08
N GLY A 39 7.60 4.80 -20.02
CA GLY A 39 6.29 4.78 -20.68
C GLY A 39 5.21 5.43 -19.82
N ALA A 40 4.04 5.70 -20.42
CA ALA A 40 2.94 6.40 -19.76
C ALA A 40 2.38 5.64 -18.53
N ASN A 41 2.36 4.30 -18.58
CA ASN A 41 1.75 3.48 -17.55
C ASN A 41 2.74 2.96 -16.48
N PHE A 42 3.95 3.54 -16.41
CA PHE A 42 4.93 3.13 -15.40
C PHE A 42 4.79 3.96 -14.13
N TYR A 43 4.72 3.26 -12.99
CA TYR A 43 4.74 3.86 -11.66
C TYR A 43 5.88 3.28 -10.84
N SER A 44 6.63 4.13 -10.12
CA SER A 44 7.78 3.70 -9.34
C SER A 44 7.35 2.79 -8.17
N PRO A 45 8.14 1.75 -7.82
CA PRO A 45 7.95 1.03 -6.56
C PRO A 45 7.90 2.02 -5.39
N THR A 46 6.83 1.98 -4.61
CA THR A 46 6.48 3.00 -3.62
C THR A 46 6.35 2.37 -2.24
N LEU A 47 7.03 2.97 -1.26
CA LEU A 47 6.95 2.57 0.14
C LEU A 47 6.43 3.74 0.98
N LEU A 48 5.30 3.52 1.64
CA LEU A 48 4.70 4.43 2.60
C LEU A 48 4.88 3.88 4.01
N VAL A 49 5.30 4.74 4.93
CA VAL A 49 5.39 4.44 6.37
C VAL A 49 4.50 5.40 7.14
N GLU A 50 4.24 5.07 8.41
CA GLU A 50 3.28 5.81 9.24
C GLU A 50 1.87 5.81 8.62
N ALA A 51 1.52 4.72 7.94
CA ALA A 51 0.17 4.53 7.40
C ALA A 51 -0.81 4.26 8.55
N THR A 52 -2.03 4.76 8.42
CA THR A 52 -3.09 4.64 9.43
C THR A 52 -4.39 4.12 8.79
N PRO A 53 -5.29 3.48 9.58
CA PRO A 53 -6.57 2.99 9.07
C PRO A 53 -7.49 4.05 8.43
N SER A 54 -7.25 5.35 8.69
CA SER A 54 -8.00 6.44 8.04
C SER A 54 -7.66 6.64 6.55
N MET A 55 -6.62 5.99 6.03
CA MET A 55 -6.15 6.14 4.65
C MET A 55 -6.83 5.13 3.74
N ARG A 56 -7.16 5.55 2.52
CA ARG A 56 -7.85 4.69 1.53
C ARG A 56 -7.08 3.41 1.22
N ILE A 57 -5.75 3.44 1.28
CA ILE A 57 -4.88 2.28 1.07
C ILE A 57 -5.07 1.17 2.13
N PHE A 58 -5.74 1.45 3.25
CA PHE A 58 -6.11 0.44 4.25
C PHE A 58 -7.33 -0.37 3.80
N ASP A 59 -8.37 0.30 3.29
CA ASP A 59 -9.66 -0.34 2.94
C ASP A 59 -9.77 -0.74 1.46
N GLU A 60 -9.02 -0.08 0.57
CA GLU A 60 -9.13 -0.26 -0.87
C GLU A 60 -7.90 -0.97 -1.45
N GLU A 61 -8.14 -1.96 -2.32
CA GLU A 61 -7.07 -2.64 -3.03
C GLU A 61 -6.38 -1.71 -4.05
N THR A 62 -5.08 -1.46 -3.87
CA THR A 62 -4.32 -0.50 -4.70
C THR A 62 -3.99 -1.02 -6.10
N PHE A 63 -3.77 -2.33 -6.26
CA PHE A 63 -3.39 -2.96 -7.54
C PHE A 63 -2.21 -2.30 -8.26
N GLY A 64 -1.21 -1.85 -7.50
CA GLY A 64 0.02 -1.27 -8.05
C GLY A 64 1.23 -1.54 -7.18
N PRO A 65 2.42 -1.08 -7.60
CA PRO A 65 3.67 -1.34 -6.90
C PRO A 65 3.80 -0.44 -5.66
N VAL A 66 2.85 -0.51 -4.72
CA VAL A 66 2.79 0.28 -3.49
C VAL A 66 2.68 -0.66 -2.30
N ALA A 67 3.55 -0.46 -1.32
CA ALA A 67 3.46 -1.08 -0.01
C ALA A 67 3.26 0.00 1.06
N ALA A 68 2.26 -0.17 1.91
CA ALA A 68 1.98 0.69 3.06
C ALA A 68 2.25 -0.08 4.36
N LEU A 69 3.06 0.50 5.24
CA LEU A 69 3.40 -0.10 6.53
C LEU A 69 2.60 0.54 7.66
N PHE A 70 1.82 -0.31 8.34
CA PHE A 70 1.03 0.02 9.52
C PHE A 70 1.75 -0.54 10.75
N ARG A 71 1.96 0.31 11.76
CA ARG A 71 2.62 -0.11 13.01
C ARG A 71 1.56 -0.62 13.99
N PHE A 72 1.88 -1.71 14.69
CA PHE A 72 1.11 -2.26 15.80
C PHE A 72 2.06 -2.56 16.97
N GLN A 73 1.50 -2.81 18.16
CA GLN A 73 2.29 -3.18 19.34
C GLN A 73 1.88 -4.52 19.96
N ALA A 74 0.60 -4.87 19.85
CA ALA A 74 0.06 -6.12 20.41
C ALA A 74 -0.38 -7.08 19.31
N GLU A 75 -0.30 -8.38 19.59
CA GLU A 75 -0.74 -9.42 18.66
C GLU A 75 -2.25 -9.30 18.38
N GLU A 76 -3.05 -9.11 19.43
CA GLU A 76 -4.51 -9.00 19.32
C GLU A 76 -4.92 -7.76 18.51
N GLU A 77 -4.13 -6.69 18.59
CA GLU A 77 -4.33 -5.48 17.79
C GLU A 77 -4.13 -5.76 16.30
N VAL A 78 -3.01 -6.38 15.92
CA VAL A 78 -2.71 -6.66 14.51
C VAL A 78 -3.65 -7.70 13.92
N VAL A 79 -4.05 -8.72 14.70
CA VAL A 79 -5.05 -9.70 14.27
C VAL A 79 -6.40 -9.03 14.04
N ARG A 80 -6.82 -8.10 14.92
CA ARG A 80 -8.04 -7.32 14.69
C ARG A 80 -7.92 -6.45 13.44
N MET A 81 -6.83 -5.72 13.27
CA MET A 81 -6.59 -4.87 12.10
C MET A 81 -6.57 -5.66 10.79
N ALA A 82 -5.92 -6.82 10.77
CA ALA A 82 -5.85 -7.68 9.59
C ALA A 82 -7.22 -8.25 9.19
N ASN A 83 -8.12 -8.44 10.15
CA ASN A 83 -9.49 -8.91 9.93
C ASN A 83 -10.51 -7.76 9.72
N ASP A 84 -10.12 -6.51 9.90
CA ASP A 84 -10.97 -5.33 9.67
C ASP A 84 -11.01 -4.98 8.18
N THR A 85 -11.47 -5.93 7.38
CA THR A 85 -11.50 -5.84 5.93
C THR A 85 -12.63 -6.71 5.38
N PRO A 86 -13.33 -6.30 4.30
CA PRO A 86 -14.32 -7.16 3.65
C PRO A 86 -13.69 -8.28 2.80
N TYR A 87 -12.36 -8.31 2.67
CA TYR A 87 -11.62 -9.27 1.85
C TYR A 87 -11.09 -10.46 2.68
N GLY A 88 -10.72 -11.56 2.02
CA GLY A 88 -10.25 -12.77 2.71
C GLY A 88 -9.43 -13.72 1.84
N LEU A 89 -8.69 -13.18 0.86
CA LEU A 89 -7.95 -13.99 -0.12
C LEU A 89 -6.72 -14.67 0.48
N ALA A 90 -5.86 -13.89 1.14
CA ALA A 90 -4.62 -14.37 1.73
C ALA A 90 -4.17 -13.44 2.88
N ALA A 91 -3.50 -14.04 3.86
CA ALA A 91 -2.76 -13.35 4.91
C ALA A 91 -1.44 -14.06 5.12
N TYR A 92 -0.39 -13.32 5.49
CA TYR A 92 0.95 -13.84 5.70
C TYR A 92 1.44 -13.42 7.08
N MET A 93 1.93 -14.37 7.86
CA MET A 93 2.54 -14.14 9.17
C MET A 93 3.97 -14.63 9.15
N TYR A 94 4.87 -13.82 9.70
CA TYR A 94 6.29 -14.15 9.83
C TYR A 94 6.65 -14.09 11.31
N SER A 95 6.88 -15.25 11.93
CA SER A 95 7.31 -15.38 13.32
C SER A 95 8.28 -16.56 13.44
N SER A 96 9.23 -16.48 14.37
CA SER A 96 10.04 -17.62 14.81
C SER A 96 9.48 -18.28 16.08
N ASP A 97 8.47 -17.69 16.68
CA ASP A 97 7.77 -18.18 17.86
C ASP A 97 6.55 -19.00 17.44
N LEU A 98 6.34 -20.15 18.09
CA LEU A 98 5.22 -21.06 17.87
C LEU A 98 4.11 -20.90 18.93
N GLY A 99 4.34 -20.08 19.97
CA GLY A 99 3.47 -19.96 21.14
C GLY A 99 3.99 -20.74 22.34
#